data_AF-A0A1U7CXU3-F1
#
_entry.id   AF-A0A1U7CXU3-F1
#
_cell.length_a   1.000
_cell.length_b   1.000
_cell.length_c   1.000
_cell.angle_alpha   90.00
_cell.angle_beta   90.00
_cell.angle_gamma   90.00
#
_symmetry.space_group_name_H-M   'P 1'
#
loop_
_entity.id
_entity.type
_entity.pdbx_description
1 polymer ?
#
loop_
_entity_poly.entity_id
_entity_poly.type
_entity_poly.pdbx_seq_one_letter_code
_entity_poly.pdbx_strand_id
1 'polypeptide(L)'
;MAILEKHVSPDGRLRFLVSVDPDGDLSLGFDGFPWHTHADILASLSGLPQPEAVRRFVDDLLNDRSLVALWGVPGEVRDVWVTEEPARDAVYPIEGETIELRYWSSRPWIVS
;
A
#
# COMPACT_ATOMS: atom_id res chain seq x y z
N MET A 1 0.14 -12.26 -15.47
CA MET A 1 0.41 -11.92 -14.07
C MET A 1 0.29 -13.19 -13.23
N ALA A 2 1.33 -13.56 -12.50
CA ALA A 2 1.31 -14.66 -11.53
C ALA A 2 1.61 -14.11 -10.13
N ILE A 3 0.83 -14.52 -9.13
CA ILE A 3 1.02 -14.09 -7.74
C ILE A 3 2.18 -14.87 -7.13
N LEU A 4 3.20 -14.16 -6.63
CA LEU A 4 4.36 -14.74 -5.95
C LEU A 4 4.19 -14.73 -4.43
N GLU A 5 3.69 -13.61 -3.89
CA GLU A 5 3.42 -13.46 -2.46
C GLU A 5 2.03 -12.84 -2.25
N LYS A 6 1.41 -13.22 -1.13
CA LYS A 6 0.13 -12.66 -0.68
C LYS A 6 0.19 -12.45 0.82
N HIS A 7 -0.11 -11.22 1.23
CA HIS A 7 -0.18 -10.80 2.62
C HIS A 7 -1.59 -10.30 2.93
N VAL A 8 -2.10 -10.62 4.12
CA VAL A 8 -3.42 -10.17 4.58
C VAL A 8 -3.26 -9.40 5.87
N SER A 9 -3.87 -8.22 5.99
CA SER A 9 -3.82 -7.45 7.24
C SER A 9 -4.48 -8.23 8.38
N PRO A 10 -4.11 -8.00 9.65
CA PRO A 10 -4.65 -8.77 10.77
C PRO A 10 -6.18 -8.70 10.92
N ASP A 11 -6.79 -7.60 10.49
CA ASP A 11 -8.25 -7.42 10.47
C ASP A 11 -8.93 -7.93 9.18
N GLY A 12 -8.17 -8.51 8.25
CA GLY A 12 -8.66 -9.10 7.01
C GLY A 12 -9.11 -8.09 5.94
N ARG A 13 -9.02 -6.78 6.20
CA ARG A 13 -9.53 -5.74 5.29
C ARG A 13 -8.65 -5.51 4.07
N LEU A 14 -7.34 -5.69 4.21
CA LEU A 14 -6.37 -5.45 3.15
C LEU A 14 -5.71 -6.75 2.72
N ARG A 15 -5.54 -6.89 1.41
CA ARG A 15 -4.77 -7.95 0.77
C ARG A 15 -3.71 -7.29 -0.09
N PHE A 16 -2.44 -7.54 0.20
CA PHE A 16 -1.32 -6.99 -0.54
C PHE A 16 -0.63 -8.10 -1.32
N LEU A 17 -0.40 -7.86 -2.61
CA LEU A 17 0.12 -8.85 -3.55
C LEU A 17 1.48 -8.40 -4.08
N VAL A 18 2.38 -9.36 -4.23
CA VAL A 18 3.56 -9.23 -5.08
C VAL A 18 3.37 -10.18 -6.25
N SER A 19 3.45 -9.67 -7.46
CA SER A 19 3.17 -10.40 -8.68
C SER A 19 4.25 -10.19 -9.73
N VAL A 20 4.43 -11.19 -10.58
CA VAL A 20 5.25 -11.08 -11.78
C VAL A 20 4.36 -10.85 -12.99
N ASP A 21 4.66 -9.80 -13.74
CA ASP A 21 4.00 -9.44 -14.98
C ASP A 21 4.53 -10.26 -16.16
N PRO A 22 3.80 -10.32 -17.30
CA PRO A 22 4.19 -11.17 -18.43
C PRO A 22 5.56 -10.86 -19.03
N ASP A 23 6.06 -9.65 -18.85
CA ASP A 23 7.40 -9.20 -19.25
C ASP A 23 8.50 -9.54 -18.23
N GLY A 24 8.11 -10.08 -17.06
CA GLY A 24 9.02 -10.50 -16.00
C GLY A 24 9.27 -9.43 -14.93
N ASP A 25 8.69 -8.22 -15.06
CA ASP A 25 8.78 -7.21 -14.01
C ASP A 25 7.91 -7.58 -12.80
N LEU A 26 8.27 -7.05 -11.63
CA LEU A 26 7.49 -7.26 -10.40
C LEU A 26 6.63 -6.05 -10.11
N SER A 27 5.33 -6.29 -9.93
CA SER A 27 4.34 -5.32 -9.47
C SER A 27 3.88 -5.65 -8.04
N LEU A 28 3.62 -4.60 -7.28
CA LEU A 28 3.16 -4.67 -5.89
C LEU A 28 1.93 -3.79 -5.71
N GLY A 29 0.85 -4.31 -5.12
CA GLY A 29 -0.37 -3.53 -4.96
C GLY A 29 -1.41 -4.16 -4.04
N PHE A 30 -2.49 -3.43 -3.79
CA PHE A 30 -3.63 -3.93 -3.01
C PHE A 30 -4.63 -4.64 -3.92
N ASP A 31 -4.98 -5.87 -3.58
CA ASP A 31 -5.92 -6.69 -4.33
C ASP A 31 -7.31 -6.02 -4.40
N GLY A 32 -7.80 -5.76 -5.60
CA GLY A 32 -9.07 -5.08 -5.86
C GLY A 32 -8.99 -3.55 -5.94
N PHE A 33 -7.81 -2.96 -5.85
CA PHE A 33 -7.60 -1.51 -5.93
C PHE A 33 -6.60 -1.13 -7.04
N PRO A 34 -6.71 0.06 -7.64
CA PRO A 34 -5.88 0.46 -8.77
C PRO A 34 -4.43 0.77 -8.40
N TRP A 35 -4.15 1.18 -7.17
CA TRP A 35 -2.80 1.55 -6.75
C TRP A 35 -1.86 0.34 -6.77
N HIS A 36 -0.73 0.53 -7.44
CA HIS A 36 0.40 -0.38 -7.43
C HIS A 36 1.70 0.38 -7.70
N THR A 37 2.82 -0.27 -7.40
CA THR A 37 4.17 0.18 -7.75
C THR A 37 4.95 -0.97 -8.42
N HIS A 38 6.08 -0.64 -9.01
CA HIS A 38 6.94 -1.58 -9.74
C HIS A 38 8.31 -1.69 -9.09
N ALA A 39 8.97 -2.84 -9.27
CA ALA A 39 10.26 -3.08 -8.67
C ALA A 39 11.36 -2.15 -9.20
N ASP A 40 11.31 -1.78 -10.47
CA ASP A 40 12.24 -0.81 -11.07
C ASP A 40 12.11 0.59 -10.43
N ILE A 41 10.88 1.05 -10.17
CA ILE A 41 10.58 2.29 -9.46
C ILE A 41 11.14 2.21 -8.04
N LEU A 42 10.85 1.13 -7.31
CA LEU A 42 11.35 0.93 -5.95
C LEU A 42 12.88 0.89 -5.89
N ALA A 43 13.53 0.23 -6.86
CA ALA A 43 14.98 0.20 -6.98
C ALA A 43 15.55 1.61 -7.23
N SER A 44 14.94 2.36 -8.15
CA SER A 44 15.36 3.72 -8.47
C SER A 44 15.25 4.67 -7.27
N LEU A 45 14.19 4.54 -6.46
CA LEU A 45 13.96 5.41 -5.29
C LEU A 45 14.87 5.04 -4.10
N SER A 46 15.15 3.75 -3.90
CA SER A 46 15.93 3.28 -2.76
C SER A 46 17.44 3.20 -3.01
N GLY A 47 17.85 3.17 -4.29
CA GLY A 47 19.23 2.88 -4.68
C GLY A 47 19.65 1.41 -4.50
N LEU A 48 18.70 0.52 -4.19
CA LEU A 48 18.94 -0.91 -4.00
C LEU A 48 18.65 -1.71 -5.28
N PRO A 49 19.24 -2.91 -5.45
CA PRO A 49 18.80 -3.86 -6.47
C PRO A 49 17.30 -4.18 -6.32
N GLN A 50 16.61 -4.43 -7.44
CA GLN A 50 15.15 -4.68 -7.46
C GLN A 50 14.67 -5.69 -6.40
N PRO A 51 15.26 -6.90 -6.24
CA PRO A 51 14.78 -7.84 -5.23
C PRO A 51 14.88 -7.31 -3.79
N GLU A 52 15.95 -6.56 -3.48
CA GLU A 52 16.15 -5.96 -2.16
C GLU A 52 15.21 -4.78 -1.92
N ALA A 53 14.97 -3.96 -2.95
CA ALA A 53 14.02 -2.85 -2.88
C ALA A 53 12.57 -3.34 -2.65
N VAL A 54 12.16 -4.36 -3.39
CA VAL A 54 10.86 -5.04 -3.20
C VAL A 54 10.75 -5.60 -1.79
N ARG A 55 11.76 -6.34 -1.33
CA ARG A 55 11.74 -6.94 0.00
C ARG A 55 11.65 -5.89 1.10
N ARG A 56 12.44 -4.81 0.99
CA ARG A 56 12.40 -3.68 1.92
C ARG A 56 11.02 -3.03 1.96
N PHE A 57 10.41 -2.78 0.81
CA PHE A 57 9.08 -2.18 0.74
C PHE A 57 8.03 -3.05 1.46
N VAL A 58 8.02 -4.35 1.17
CA VAL A 58 7.13 -5.30 1.85
C VAL A 58 7.40 -5.31 3.36
N ASP A 59 8.66 -5.35 3.78
CA ASP A 59 9.02 -5.33 5.19
C ASP A 59 8.61 -4.03 5.90
N ASP A 60 8.75 -2.89 5.24
CA ASP A 60 8.33 -1.60 5.79
C ASP A 60 6.80 -1.54 5.95
N LEU A 61 6.04 -2.06 4.98
CA LEU A 61 4.59 -2.18 5.09
C LEU A 61 4.18 -3.12 6.23
N LEU A 62 4.67 -4.36 6.24
CA LEU A 62 4.22 -5.39 7.19
C LEU A 62 4.63 -5.10 8.64
N ASN A 63 5.68 -4.32 8.86
CA ASN A 63 6.19 -3.96 10.18
C ASN A 63 5.81 -2.54 10.63
N ASP A 64 4.71 -1.99 10.11
CA ASP A 64 4.16 -0.69 10.49
C ASP A 64 5.14 0.50 10.31
N ARG A 65 6.07 0.41 9.35
CA ARG A 65 6.95 1.53 8.96
C ARG A 65 6.40 2.34 7.79
N SER A 66 5.40 1.81 7.08
CA SER A 66 4.63 2.53 6.06
C SER A 66 3.19 2.75 6.53
N LEU A 67 2.57 3.82 6.02
CA LEU A 67 1.16 4.13 6.24
C LEU A 67 0.34 3.77 5.02
N VAL A 68 -0.86 3.26 5.26
CA VAL A 68 -1.86 2.95 4.24
C VAL A 68 -3.02 3.93 4.40
N ALA A 69 -3.41 4.54 3.30
CA ALA A 69 -4.61 5.34 3.17
C ALA A 69 -5.72 4.50 2.56
N LEU A 70 -6.90 4.48 3.18
CA LEU A 70 -8.11 3.86 2.65
C LEU A 70 -9.13 4.98 2.44
N TRP A 71 -9.39 5.34 1.20
CA TRP A 71 -10.34 6.39 0.83
C TRP A 71 -11.63 5.79 0.27
N GLY A 72 -12.74 6.48 0.49
CA GLY A 72 -14.02 6.12 -0.09
C GLY A 72 -15.17 6.93 0.49
N VAL A 73 -16.32 6.29 0.62
CA VAL A 73 -17.54 6.87 1.19
C VAL A 73 -18.00 6.01 2.39
N PRO A 74 -18.95 6.48 3.22
CA PRO A 74 -19.43 5.70 4.35
C PRO A 74 -19.85 4.27 3.96
N GLY A 75 -19.13 3.27 4.48
CA GLY A 75 -19.40 1.85 4.24
C GLY A 75 -18.72 1.23 3.02
N GLU A 76 -18.00 2.01 2.20
CA GLU A 76 -17.35 1.53 0.97
C GLU A 76 -15.94 2.13 0.82
N VAL A 77 -14.92 1.28 0.83
CA VAL A 77 -13.56 1.67 0.43
C VAL A 77 -13.48 1.62 -1.09
N ARG A 78 -13.06 2.73 -1.71
CA ARG A 78 -12.96 2.89 -3.16
C ARG A 78 -11.53 2.86 -3.67
N ASP A 79 -10.58 3.31 -2.85
CA ASP A 79 -9.16 3.23 -3.20
C ASP A 79 -8.29 3.02 -1.96
N VAL A 80 -7.13 2.40 -2.16
CA VAL A 80 -6.15 2.08 -1.12
C VAL A 80 -4.75 2.29 -1.67
N TRP A 81 -3.92 3.08 -0.97
CA TRP A 81 -2.52 3.31 -1.35
C TRP A 81 -1.59 3.37 -0.15
N VAL A 82 -0.30 3.13 -0.39
CA VAL A 82 0.74 3.49 0.59
C VAL A 82 1.04 4.99 0.47
N THR A 83 0.91 5.73 1.56
CA THR A 83 1.10 7.19 1.57
C THR A 83 2.48 7.59 2.04
N GLU A 84 3.06 8.57 1.35
CA GLU A 84 4.29 9.27 1.76
C GLU A 84 4.00 10.62 2.42
N GLU A 85 2.78 11.15 2.26
CA GLU A 85 2.35 12.47 2.74
C GLU A 85 1.06 12.35 3.60
N PRO A 86 1.08 11.65 4.74
CA PRO A 86 -0.14 11.32 5.50
C PRO A 86 -0.92 12.57 5.97
N ALA A 87 -0.23 13.66 6.29
CA ALA A 87 -0.88 14.92 6.68
C ALA A 87 -1.65 15.58 5.52
N ARG A 88 -1.17 15.42 4.28
CA ARG A 88 -1.83 15.91 3.07
C ARG A 88 -3.02 15.02 2.71
N ASP A 89 -2.84 13.71 2.78
CA ASP A 89 -3.91 12.75 2.46
C ASP A 89 -5.04 12.81 3.50
N ALA A 90 -4.74 13.09 4.77
CA ALA A 90 -5.74 13.24 5.83
C ALA A 90 -6.80 14.30 5.53
N VAL A 91 -6.47 15.31 4.71
CA VAL A 91 -7.39 16.39 4.31
C VAL A 91 -7.88 16.25 2.86
N TYR A 92 -7.57 15.13 2.22
CA TYR A 92 -8.01 14.83 0.84
C TYR A 92 -9.53 14.70 0.68
N PRO A 93 -10.28 14.02 1.59
CA PRO A 93 -11.71 13.83 1.43
C PRO A 93 -12.48 15.15 1.35
N ILE A 94 -13.43 15.21 0.42
CA ILE A 94 -14.44 16.27 0.37
C ILE A 94 -15.73 15.85 1.11
N GLU A 95 -16.76 16.71 1.08
CA GLU A 95 -18.03 16.43 1.74
C GLU A 95 -18.63 15.10 1.27
N GLY A 96 -18.92 14.20 2.23
CA GLY A 96 -19.46 12.87 1.97
C GLY A 96 -18.42 11.77 1.74
N GLU A 97 -17.14 12.12 1.68
CA GLU A 97 -16.03 11.17 1.59
C GLU A 97 -15.35 10.94 2.94
N THR A 98 -14.63 9.83 3.04
CA THR A 98 -13.88 9.45 4.24
C THR A 98 -12.49 8.96 3.85
N ILE A 99 -11.50 9.24 4.70
CA ILE A 99 -10.19 8.59 4.64
C ILE A 99 -9.82 8.02 6.00
N GLU A 100 -9.36 6.77 6.00
CA GLU A 100 -8.72 6.12 7.14
C GLU A 100 -7.22 6.01 6.84
N LEU A 101 -6.41 6.63 7.69
CA LEU A 101 -4.96 6.46 7.68
C LEU A 101 -4.55 5.51 8.79
N ARG A 102 -3.80 4.47 8.44
CA ARG A 102 -3.46 3.39 9.36
C ARG A 102 -2.18 2.67 8.99
N TYR A 103 -1.65 1.93 9.94
CA TYR A 103 -0.60 0.96 9.70
C TYR A 103 -1.17 -0.40 9.29
N TRP A 104 -0.29 -1.30 8.83
CA TRP A 104 -0.67 -2.65 8.43
C TRP A 104 -1.35 -3.43 9.57
N SER A 105 -0.87 -3.25 10.81
CA SER A 105 -1.45 -3.84 12.02
C SER A 105 -2.88 -3.40 12.35
N SER A 106 -3.47 -2.49 11.57
CA SER A 106 -4.77 -1.84 11.84
C SER A 106 -4.73 -0.73 12.89
N ARG A 107 -3.54 -0.41 13.42
CA ARG A 107 -3.37 0.74 14.30
C ARG A 107 -3.64 2.03 13.52
N PRO A 108 -4.53 2.92 13.98
CA PRO A 108 -4.78 4.20 13.32
C PRO A 108 -3.54 5.09 13.41
N TRP A 109 -3.33 5.91 12.38
CA TRP A 109 -2.39 7.01 12.46
C TRP A 109 -3.03 8.18 13.21
N ILE A 110 -2.35 8.65 14.25
CA ILE A 110 -2.80 9.78 15.08
C ILE A 110 -1.74 10.86 14.96
N VAL A 111 -2.14 12.07 14.57
CA VAL A 111 -1.26 13.24 14.58
C VAL A 111 -0.96 13.56 16.05
N SER A 112 0.31 13.42 16.44
CA SER A 112 0.81 13.84 17.76
C SER A 112 1.12 15.33 17.80
#